data_AF-Q29M18-F1
#
_entry.id   AF-Q29M18-F1
#
_cell.length_a   1.000
_cell.length_b   1.000
_cell.length_c   1.000
_cell.angle_alpha   90.00
_cell.angle_beta   90.00
_cell.angle_gamma   90.00
#
_symmetry.space_group_name_H-M   'P 1'
#
loop_
_entity.id
_entity.type
_entity.pdbx_description
1 polymer ?
#
loop_
_entity_poly.entity_id
_entity_poly.type
_entity_poly.pdbx_seq_one_letter_code
_entity_poly.pdbx_strand_id
1 'polypeptide(L)'
;MEDDEKMDIMRKAFQMFDTQKTGFIETLRLKTILNSMGQMFEESELQALVDDNDPEDTGKVNFDGFCAIAAHFLEEEDAEAIQKELKEAFRLYDREGNGYITTSTLKEILAALDDKLSSSDLDGIIAEIDTDGSGTVDFDEFMEMMAGE
;
A
#
# COMPACT_ATOMS: atom_id res chain seq x y z
N MET A 1 -0.81 -9.41 13.23
CA MET A 1 -1.44 -8.35 14.06
C MET A 1 -2.15 -7.37 13.15
N GLU A 2 -1.60 -7.09 11.96
CA GLU A 2 -2.27 -6.33 10.89
C GLU A 2 -3.60 -6.93 10.40
N ASP A 3 -3.72 -8.26 10.25
CA ASP A 3 -4.98 -8.88 9.82
C ASP A 3 -6.17 -8.60 10.76
N ASP A 4 -5.89 -8.54 12.07
CA ASP A 4 -6.91 -8.30 13.11
C ASP A 4 -7.39 -6.84 13.05
N GLU A 5 -6.47 -5.91 12.77
CA GLU A 5 -6.78 -4.48 12.63
C GLU A 5 -7.53 -4.19 11.33
N LYS A 6 -7.12 -4.80 10.22
CA LYS A 6 -7.86 -4.74 8.93
C LYS A 6 -9.29 -5.27 9.10
N MET A 7 -9.47 -6.40 9.79
CA MET A 7 -10.78 -6.97 10.02
C MET A 7 -11.66 -6.11 10.95
N ASP A 8 -11.08 -5.43 11.93
CA ASP A 8 -11.81 -4.49 12.80
C ASP A 8 -12.26 -3.24 12.04
N ILE A 9 -11.43 -2.72 11.13
CA ILE A 9 -11.78 -1.60 10.24
C ILE A 9 -12.91 -2.01 9.29
N MET A 10 -12.80 -3.15 8.62
CA MET A 10 -13.84 -3.67 7.72
C MET A 10 -15.17 -3.88 8.47
N ARG A 11 -15.12 -4.41 9.68
CA ARG A 11 -16.29 -4.61 10.53
C ARG A 11 -16.95 -3.31 10.96
N LYS A 12 -16.16 -2.29 11.31
CA LYS A 12 -16.65 -0.94 11.65
C LYS A 12 -17.27 -0.26 10.43
N ALA A 13 -16.61 -0.32 9.28
CA ALA A 13 -17.13 0.20 8.02
C ALA A 13 -18.47 -0.48 7.70
N PHE A 14 -18.52 -1.81 7.73
CA PHE A 14 -19.75 -2.55 7.47
C PHE A 14 -20.91 -2.11 8.37
N GLN A 15 -20.67 -1.99 9.68
CA GLN A 15 -21.69 -1.54 10.63
C GLN A 15 -22.11 -0.08 10.42
N MET A 16 -21.22 0.76 9.90
CA MET A 16 -21.54 2.15 9.57
C MET A 16 -22.56 2.23 8.42
N PHE A 17 -22.50 1.29 7.49
CA PHE A 17 -23.38 1.27 6.31
C PHE A 17 -24.63 0.40 6.53
N ASP A 18 -24.51 -0.71 7.26
CA ASP A 18 -25.63 -1.54 7.72
C ASP A 18 -26.32 -0.91 8.95
N THR A 19 -26.77 0.34 8.80
CA THR A 19 -27.48 1.10 9.85
C THR A 19 -28.73 0.40 10.38
N GLN A 20 -29.32 -0.48 9.56
CA GLN A 20 -30.51 -1.25 9.89
C GLN A 20 -30.18 -2.62 10.52
N LYS A 21 -28.90 -2.96 10.69
CA LYS A 21 -28.44 -4.26 11.21
C LYS A 21 -29.06 -5.45 10.46
N THR A 22 -29.23 -5.29 9.16
CA THR A 22 -29.81 -6.32 8.30
C THR A 22 -28.80 -7.43 8.02
N GLY A 23 -27.51 -7.18 8.24
CA GLY A 23 -26.43 -8.09 7.85
C GLY A 23 -26.10 -8.01 6.35
N PHE A 24 -26.65 -7.01 5.65
CA PHE A 24 -26.44 -6.79 4.22
C PHE A 24 -26.22 -5.31 3.91
N ILE A 25 -25.41 -5.04 2.89
CA ILE A 25 -25.16 -3.70 2.35
C ILE A 25 -25.63 -3.69 0.90
N GLU A 26 -26.37 -2.65 0.52
CA GLU A 26 -26.78 -2.45 -0.87
C GLU A 26 -25.56 -2.17 -1.75
N THR A 27 -25.49 -2.78 -2.93
CA THR A 27 -24.35 -2.63 -3.86
C THR A 27 -24.15 -1.17 -4.31
N LEU A 28 -25.22 -0.38 -4.37
CA LEU A 28 -25.15 1.07 -4.58
C LEU A 28 -24.42 1.82 -3.46
N ARG A 29 -24.50 1.33 -2.22
CA ARG A 29 -23.76 1.90 -1.08
C ARG A 29 -22.29 1.59 -1.22
N LEU A 30 -21.91 0.36 -1.59
CA LEU A 30 -20.50 -0.02 -1.86
C LEU A 30 -19.81 0.97 -2.79
N LYS A 31 -20.43 1.30 -3.93
CA LYS A 31 -19.91 2.30 -4.88
C LYS A 31 -19.67 3.67 -4.22
N THR A 32 -20.56 4.07 -3.30
CA THR A 32 -20.45 5.35 -2.58
C THR A 32 -19.30 5.31 -1.57
N ILE A 33 -19.08 4.17 -0.93
CA ILE A 33 -18.02 3.96 0.06
C ILE A 33 -16.66 4.05 -0.61
N LEU A 34 -16.44 3.25 -1.67
CA LEU A 34 -15.18 3.21 -2.40
C LEU A 34 -14.83 4.59 -2.99
N ASN A 35 -15.82 5.29 -3.56
CA ASN A 35 -15.62 6.68 -4.01
C ASN A 35 -15.29 7.64 -2.85
N SER A 36 -15.91 7.46 -1.68
CA SER A 36 -15.66 8.30 -0.51
C SER A 36 -14.34 7.99 0.18
N MET A 37 -13.77 6.80 -0.03
CA MET A 37 -12.41 6.42 0.37
C MET A 37 -11.35 6.98 -0.58
N GLY A 38 -11.77 7.55 -1.72
CA GLY A 38 -10.87 8.18 -2.69
C GLY A 38 -10.28 7.20 -3.70
N GLN A 39 -10.77 5.96 -3.74
CA GLN A 39 -10.31 4.94 -4.67
C GLN A 39 -10.85 5.18 -6.08
N MET A 40 -9.98 5.06 -7.07
CA MET A 40 -10.33 5.10 -8.50
C MET A 40 -10.50 3.66 -8.98
N PHE A 41 -11.73 3.28 -9.32
CA PHE A 41 -12.04 1.95 -9.85
C PHE A 41 -12.95 2.08 -11.07
N GLU A 42 -12.89 1.11 -11.99
CA GLU A 42 -13.82 1.05 -13.10
C GLU A 42 -15.16 0.47 -12.65
N GLU A 43 -16.27 1.07 -13.11
CA GLU A 43 -17.62 0.58 -12.76
C GLU A 43 -17.83 -0.87 -13.18
N SER A 44 -17.22 -1.29 -14.30
CA SER A 44 -17.29 -2.66 -14.82
C SER A 44 -16.61 -3.68 -13.90
N GLU A 45 -15.52 -3.27 -13.24
CA GLU A 45 -14.76 -4.12 -12.32
C GLU A 45 -15.50 -4.31 -11.01
N LEU A 46 -15.98 -3.21 -10.41
CA LEU A 46 -16.86 -3.28 -9.24
C LEU A 46 -18.10 -4.14 -9.54
N GLN A 47 -18.69 -3.99 -10.73
CA GLN A 47 -19.85 -4.79 -11.12
C GLN A 47 -19.53 -6.28 -11.23
N ALA A 48 -18.34 -6.65 -11.73
CA ALA A 48 -17.91 -8.05 -11.78
C ALA A 48 -17.71 -8.64 -10.38
N LEU A 49 -17.11 -7.89 -9.45
CA LEU A 49 -16.96 -8.32 -8.06
C LEU A 49 -18.30 -8.43 -7.34
N VAL A 50 -19.23 -7.51 -7.63
CA VAL A 50 -20.60 -7.58 -7.10
C VAL A 50 -21.32 -8.82 -7.64
N ASP A 51 -21.21 -9.13 -8.93
CA ASP A 51 -21.85 -10.30 -9.55
C ASP A 51 -21.34 -11.62 -8.96
N ASP A 52 -20.02 -11.69 -8.68
CA ASP A 52 -19.40 -12.85 -8.02
C ASP A 52 -19.91 -13.04 -6.57
N ASN A 53 -20.18 -11.94 -5.87
CA ASN A 53 -20.60 -11.94 -4.46
C ASN A 53 -22.13 -11.85 -4.25
N ASP A 54 -22.89 -11.57 -5.30
CA ASP A 54 -24.36 -11.52 -5.34
C ASP A 54 -24.89 -12.26 -6.58
N PRO A 55 -24.64 -13.58 -6.69
CA PRO A 55 -25.07 -14.37 -7.86
C PRO A 55 -26.60 -14.47 -7.99
N GLU A 56 -27.32 -14.08 -6.94
CA GLU A 56 -28.78 -14.02 -6.91
C GLU A 56 -29.33 -12.66 -7.39
N ASP A 57 -28.46 -11.70 -7.78
CA ASP A 57 -28.78 -10.34 -8.22
C ASP A 57 -29.77 -9.64 -7.26
N THR A 58 -29.54 -9.83 -5.96
CA THR A 58 -30.39 -9.25 -4.92
C THR A 58 -30.17 -7.74 -4.74
N GLY A 59 -29.10 -7.22 -5.34
CA GLY A 59 -28.60 -5.86 -5.16
C GLY A 59 -27.98 -5.63 -3.78
N LYS A 60 -27.63 -6.71 -3.07
CA LYS A 60 -27.15 -6.68 -1.69
C LYS A 60 -26.06 -7.71 -1.47
N VAL A 61 -25.00 -7.31 -0.77
CA VAL A 61 -23.93 -8.23 -0.34
C VAL A 61 -23.95 -8.37 1.17
N ASN A 62 -23.56 -9.54 1.68
CA ASN A 62 -23.36 -9.78 3.10
C ASN A 62 -21.97 -9.27 3.55
N PHE A 63 -21.63 -9.47 4.82
CA PHE A 63 -20.31 -9.08 5.34
C PHE A 63 -19.14 -9.75 4.61
N ASP A 64 -19.31 -11.02 4.21
CA ASP A 64 -18.28 -11.79 3.52
C ASP A 64 -18.01 -11.20 2.13
N GLY A 65 -19.07 -10.92 1.36
CA GLY A 65 -18.95 -10.26 0.07
C GLY A 65 -18.47 -8.82 0.16
N PHE A 66 -18.86 -8.08 1.20
CA PHE A 66 -18.27 -6.78 1.49
C PHE A 66 -16.77 -6.90 1.73
N CYS A 67 -16.31 -7.87 2.53
CA CYS A 67 -14.90 -8.09 2.77
C CYS A 67 -14.14 -8.53 1.51
N ALA A 68 -14.72 -9.37 0.66
CA ALA A 68 -14.09 -9.79 -0.59
C ALA A 68 -13.90 -8.60 -1.56
N ILE A 69 -14.95 -7.78 -1.72
CA ILE A 69 -14.91 -6.56 -2.53
C ILE A 69 -13.92 -5.56 -1.93
N ALA A 70 -14.04 -5.29 -0.63
CA ALA A 70 -13.17 -4.35 0.07
C ALA A 70 -11.71 -4.83 0.07
N ALA A 71 -11.44 -6.12 0.23
CA ALA A 71 -10.08 -6.66 0.16
C ALA A 71 -9.49 -6.47 -1.24
N HIS A 72 -10.26 -6.71 -2.31
CA HIS A 72 -9.80 -6.47 -3.68
C HIS A 72 -9.35 -5.02 -3.90
N PHE A 73 -10.14 -4.06 -3.42
CA PHE A 73 -9.79 -2.64 -3.56
C PHE A 73 -8.74 -2.18 -2.54
N LEU A 74 -8.77 -2.67 -1.30
CA LEU A 74 -7.84 -2.29 -0.24
C LEU A 74 -6.46 -2.96 -0.39
N GLU A 75 -6.36 -4.10 -1.08
CA GLU A 75 -5.08 -4.75 -1.41
C GLU A 75 -4.27 -3.91 -2.42
N GLU A 76 -4.92 -3.14 -3.30
CA GLU A 76 -4.20 -2.20 -4.18
C GLU A 76 -3.74 -0.92 -3.46
N GLU A 77 -4.39 -0.53 -2.34
CA GLU A 77 -3.97 0.63 -1.54
C GLU A 77 -2.68 0.36 -0.76
N ASP A 78 -2.35 -0.87 -0.38
CA ASP A 78 -1.09 -1.16 0.33
C ASP A 78 0.12 -0.92 -0.59
N ALA A 79 0.11 -1.40 -1.84
CA ALA A 79 1.23 -1.24 -2.75
C ALA A 79 1.41 0.21 -3.23
N GLU A 80 0.32 0.91 -3.61
CA GLU A 80 0.42 2.30 -4.08
C GLU A 80 0.70 3.29 -2.95
N ALA A 81 0.13 3.10 -1.75
CA ALA A 81 0.45 3.95 -0.61
C ALA A 81 1.90 3.75 -0.16
N ILE A 82 2.37 2.50 -0.04
CA ILE A 82 3.76 2.20 0.28
C ILE A 82 4.68 2.77 -0.80
N GLN A 83 4.38 2.56 -2.08
CA GLN A 83 5.19 3.09 -3.17
C GLN A 83 5.21 4.63 -3.16
N LYS A 84 4.10 5.29 -2.80
CA LYS A 84 4.02 6.74 -2.68
C LYS A 84 4.84 7.25 -1.48
N GLU A 85 4.73 6.63 -0.31
CA GLU A 85 5.53 6.98 0.86
C GLU A 85 7.03 6.75 0.60
N LEU A 86 7.39 5.64 -0.04
CA LEU A 86 8.76 5.37 -0.47
C LEU A 86 9.25 6.40 -1.48
N LYS A 87 8.39 6.86 -2.40
CA LYS A 87 8.75 7.89 -3.39
C LYS A 87 8.90 9.28 -2.79
N GLU A 88 8.10 9.61 -1.77
CA GLU A 88 8.28 10.85 -1.00
C GLU A 88 9.55 10.80 -0.15
N ALA A 89 9.83 9.67 0.50
CA ALA A 89 11.08 9.44 1.21
C ALA A 89 12.28 9.52 0.25
N PHE A 90 12.21 8.86 -0.90
CA PHE A 90 13.23 8.90 -1.94
C PHE A 90 13.52 10.32 -2.42
N ARG A 91 12.48 11.14 -2.66
CA ARG A 91 12.64 12.57 -3.00
C ARG A 91 13.25 13.40 -1.88
N LEU A 92 13.04 13.04 -0.62
CA LEU A 92 13.68 13.71 0.50
C LEU A 92 15.20 13.47 0.49
N TYR A 93 15.61 12.30 0.00
CA TYR A 93 17.00 11.88 -0.07
C TYR A 93 17.70 12.29 -1.39
N ASP A 94 17.00 12.28 -2.51
CA ASP A 94 17.44 12.81 -3.82
C ASP A 94 17.40 14.34 -3.83
N ARG A 95 18.32 14.97 -3.09
CA ARG A 95 18.41 16.43 -2.94
C ARG A 95 18.62 17.16 -4.27
N GLU A 96 19.19 16.48 -5.27
CA GLU A 96 19.46 17.05 -6.58
C GLU A 96 18.30 16.86 -7.57
N GLY A 97 17.33 15.99 -7.26
CA GLY A 97 16.17 15.73 -8.13
C GLY A 97 16.53 14.98 -9.40
N ASN A 98 17.64 14.23 -9.39
CA ASN A 98 18.15 13.51 -10.55
C ASN A 98 17.46 12.15 -10.76
N GLY A 99 16.65 11.71 -9.79
CA GLY A 99 15.96 10.42 -9.81
C GLY A 99 16.81 9.25 -9.31
N TYR A 100 17.95 9.52 -8.68
CA TYR A 100 18.84 8.53 -8.08
C TYR A 100 19.53 9.11 -6.84
N ILE A 101 19.80 8.28 -5.83
CA ILE A 101 20.52 8.67 -4.62
C ILE A 101 21.96 8.20 -4.77
N THR A 102 22.95 9.10 -4.68
CA THR A 102 24.34 8.64 -4.74
C THR A 102 24.69 7.79 -3.52
N THR A 103 25.53 6.78 -3.69
CA THR A 103 26.02 5.94 -2.59
C THR A 103 26.64 6.75 -1.44
N SER A 104 27.27 7.90 -1.77
CA SER A 104 27.79 8.85 -0.79
C SER A 104 26.67 9.47 0.06
N THR A 105 25.57 9.91 -0.57
CA THR A 105 24.41 10.49 0.12
C THR A 105 23.72 9.44 0.99
N LEU A 106 23.52 8.23 0.47
CA LEU A 106 22.91 7.14 1.23
C LEU A 106 23.76 6.77 2.47
N LYS A 107 25.09 6.75 2.31
CA LYS A 107 26.02 6.55 3.43
C LYS A 107 25.92 7.63 4.51
N GLU A 108 25.77 8.90 4.12
CA GLU A 108 25.54 9.99 5.08
C GLU A 108 24.20 9.85 5.81
N ILE A 109 23.15 9.42 5.11
CA ILE A 109 21.82 9.20 5.69
C ILE A 109 21.85 8.05 6.70
N LEU A 110 22.45 6.91 6.33
CA LEU A 110 22.57 5.74 7.19
C LEU A 110 23.40 6.04 8.45
N ALA A 111 24.49 6.79 8.31
CA ALA A 111 25.28 7.26 9.45
C ALA A 111 24.48 8.22 10.36
N ALA A 112 23.59 9.03 9.79
CA ALA A 112 22.73 9.93 10.56
C ALA A 112 21.56 9.21 11.26
N LEU A 113 21.10 8.08 10.70
CA LEU A 113 20.06 7.24 11.29
C LEU A 113 20.61 6.37 12.42
N ASP A 114 21.80 5.79 12.26
CA ASP A 114 22.46 4.99 13.28
C ASP A 114 23.97 5.28 13.36
N ASP A 115 24.36 6.07 14.36
CA ASP A 115 25.75 6.50 14.61
C ASP A 115 26.67 5.33 15.04
N LYS A 116 26.13 4.13 15.28
CA LYS A 116 26.94 2.97 15.67
C LYS A 116 27.48 2.21 14.47
N LEU A 117 26.95 2.45 13.28
CA LEU A 117 27.45 1.84 12.04
C LEU A 117 28.82 2.41 11.70
N SER A 118 29.82 1.54 11.59
CA SER A 118 31.15 1.97 11.17
C SER A 118 31.18 2.23 9.66
N SER A 119 32.20 2.95 9.18
CA SER A 119 32.36 3.19 7.75
C SER A 119 32.45 1.92 6.90
N SER A 120 32.88 0.80 7.50
CA SER A 120 32.91 -0.52 6.87
C SER A 120 31.56 -1.20 6.83
N ASP A 121 30.75 -1.07 7.89
CA ASP A 121 29.38 -1.60 7.91
C ASP A 121 28.52 -0.88 6.87
N LEU A 122 28.67 0.45 6.80
CA LEU A 122 28.02 1.27 5.78
C LEU A 122 28.45 0.88 4.37
N ASP A 123 29.74 0.61 4.13
CA ASP A 123 30.21 0.12 2.82
C ASP A 123 29.61 -1.24 2.46
N GLY A 124 29.45 -2.12 3.44
CA GLY A 124 28.80 -3.42 3.26
C GLY A 124 27.33 -3.27 2.90
N ILE A 125 26.60 -2.41 3.61
CA ILE A 125 25.18 -2.12 3.33
C ILE A 125 25.02 -1.51 1.92
N ILE A 126 25.87 -0.54 1.57
CA ILE A 126 25.85 0.08 0.23
C ILE A 126 26.12 -0.95 -0.86
N ALA A 127 27.10 -1.85 -0.67
CA ALA A 127 27.44 -2.88 -1.65
C ALA A 127 26.36 -3.96 -1.80
N GLU A 128 25.50 -4.14 -0.79
CA GLU A 128 24.37 -5.05 -0.84
C GLU A 128 23.18 -4.44 -1.61
N ILE A 129 23.04 -3.12 -1.57
CA ILE A 129 21.96 -2.37 -2.24
C ILE A 129 22.32 -2.05 -3.70
N ASP A 130 23.53 -1.56 -3.98
CA ASP A 130 24.03 -1.21 -5.32
C ASP A 130 24.49 -2.49 -6.06
N THR A 131 23.53 -3.34 -6.42
CA THR A 131 23.80 -4.65 -7.01
C THR A 131 24.31 -4.55 -8.46
N ASP A 132 23.92 -3.51 -9.19
CA ASP A 132 24.43 -3.23 -10.54
C ASP A 132 25.81 -2.55 -10.51
N GLY A 133 26.25 -2.06 -9.35
CA GLY A 133 27.52 -1.35 -9.19
C GLY A 133 27.55 -0.01 -9.93
N SER A 134 26.39 0.62 -10.05
CA SER A 134 26.20 1.89 -10.73
C SER A 134 26.82 3.06 -9.95
N GLY A 135 27.10 2.86 -8.65
CA GLY A 135 27.55 3.91 -7.73
C GLY A 135 26.42 4.85 -7.30
N THR A 136 25.19 4.53 -7.70
CA THR A 136 23.95 5.23 -7.38
C THR A 136 22.89 4.20 -6.98
N VAL A 137 21.90 4.62 -6.21
CA VAL A 137 20.75 3.81 -5.83
C VAL A 137 19.53 4.39 -6.53
N ASP A 138 18.97 3.63 -7.45
CA ASP A 138 17.73 4.02 -8.11
C ASP A 138 16.49 3.65 -7.28
N PHE A 139 15.31 3.97 -7.80
CA PHE A 139 14.07 3.78 -7.05
C PHE A 139 13.76 2.29 -6.80
N ASP A 140 14.14 1.41 -7.72
CA ASP A 140 13.90 -0.03 -7.61
C ASP A 140 14.78 -0.64 -6.52
N GLU A 141 16.07 -0.32 -6.53
CA GLU A 141 17.04 -0.73 -5.50
C GLU A 141 16.68 -0.18 -4.11
N PHE A 142 16.15 1.04 -4.04
CA PHE A 142 15.64 1.62 -2.80
C PHE A 142 14.37 0.91 -2.29
N MET A 143 13.50 0.45 -3.19
CA MET A 143 12.33 -0.34 -2.82
C MET A 143 12.74 -1.72 -2.29
N GLU A 144 13.67 -2.42 -2.95
CA GLU A 144 14.18 -3.72 -2.46
C GLU A 144 14.79 -3.59 -1.06
N MET A 145 15.59 -2.55 -0.83
CA MET A 145 16.17 -2.25 0.49
C MET A 145 15.09 -2.08 1.58
N MET A 146 14.01 -1.36 1.28
CA MET A 146 12.95 -1.04 2.24
C MET A 146 11.93 -2.17 2.40
N ALA A 147 11.75 -3.00 1.37
CA ALA A 147 10.86 -4.16 1.39
C ALA A 147 11.45 -5.35 2.14
N GLY A 148 12.79 -5.46 2.20
CA GLY A 148 13.50 -6.40 3.07
C GLY A 148 13.09 -7.86 2.89
N GLU A 149 13.41 -8.46 1.74
CA GLU A 149 13.53 -9.92 1.61
C GLU A 149 14.95 -10.41 1.92
#